data_AF-A0A2T7P9Y7-F1
#
_entry.id   AF-A0A2T7P9Y7-F1
#
_cell.length_a   1.000
_cell.length_b   1.000
_cell.length_c   1.000
_cell.angle_alpha   90.00
_cell.angle_beta   90.00
_cell.angle_gamma   90.00
#
_symmetry.space_group_name_H-M   'P 1'
#
loop_
_entity.id
_entity.type
_entity.pdbx_description
1 polymer ?
#
loop_
_entity_poly.entity_id
_entity_poly.type
_entity_poly.pdbx_seq_one_letter_code
_entity_poly.pdbx_strand_id
1 'polypeptide(L)'
;MATTDSSEIPNHHARLEVCSTRPAYREGRKPTAVKVYTIHHESSYLLVQGVPAVGAGQELSRLFGSFGSVVECRPLDDYPTDTFSEAYLIKFQKIQSAR
;
A
#
# COMPACT_ATOMS: atom_id res chain seq x y z
N MET A 1 16.79 19.17 34.82
CA MET A 1 15.85 18.03 34.78
C MET A 1 15.41 17.87 33.35
N ALA A 2 15.87 16.83 32.65
CA ALA A 2 15.53 16.61 31.25
C ALA A 2 14.08 16.12 31.16
N THR A 3 13.23 16.88 30.49
CA THR A 3 11.87 16.51 30.12
C THR A 3 11.96 15.50 28.97
N THR A 4 11.71 14.22 29.24
CA THR A 4 11.63 13.21 28.19
C THR A 4 10.29 13.37 27.47
N ASP A 5 10.35 13.90 26.25
CA ASP A 5 9.24 13.99 25.31
C ASP A 5 8.71 12.57 25.04
N SER A 6 7.46 12.32 25.43
CA SER A 6 6.81 11.02 25.31
C SER A 6 6.26 10.90 23.90
N SER A 7 7.13 10.55 22.95
CA SER A 7 6.74 10.30 21.57
C SER A 7 5.57 9.31 21.53
N GLU A 8 4.45 9.77 20.97
CA GLU A 8 3.16 9.08 20.93
C GLU A 8 3.34 7.69 20.33
N ILE A 9 3.15 6.65 21.15
CA ILE A 9 3.16 5.26 20.69
C ILE A 9 2.06 5.13 19.64
N PRO A 10 2.37 4.75 18.38
CA PRO A 10 1.34 4.56 17.37
C PRO A 10 0.27 3.58 17.88
N ASN A 11 -1.01 3.81 17.58
CA ASN A 11 -2.11 3.01 18.12
C ASN A 11 -1.94 1.49 17.91
N HIS A 12 -1.31 1.08 16.79
CA HIS A 12 -1.01 -0.33 16.48
C HIS A 12 0.15 -0.95 17.31
N HIS A 13 0.90 -0.12 18.05
CA HIS A 13 1.91 -0.52 19.03
C HIS A 13 1.38 -0.50 20.47
N ALA A 14 0.19 0.07 20.70
CA ALA A 14 -0.47 0.03 22.01
C ALA A 14 -0.82 -1.43 22.38
N ARG A 15 -0.59 -1.80 23.65
CA ARG A 15 -0.93 -3.13 24.14
C ARG A 15 -2.44 -3.22 24.37
N LEU A 16 -3.11 -4.08 23.60
CA LEU A 16 -4.54 -4.36 23.75
C LEU A 16 -4.81 -5.28 24.95
N GLU A 17 -6.09 -5.36 25.34
CA GLU A 17 -6.55 -6.26 26.39
C GLU A 17 -6.39 -7.74 26.01
N VAL A 18 -6.36 -8.60 27.03
CA VAL A 18 -6.25 -10.05 26.86
C VAL A 18 -7.49 -10.59 26.15
N CYS A 19 -7.27 -11.47 25.18
CA CYS A 19 -8.37 -12.13 24.46
C CYS A 19 -8.87 -13.36 25.22
N SER A 20 -10.15 -13.35 25.62
CA SER A 20 -10.84 -14.45 26.33
C SER A 20 -11.57 -15.43 25.41
N THR A 21 -11.73 -15.10 24.12
CA THR A 21 -12.51 -15.89 23.15
C THR A 21 -11.65 -16.89 22.35
N ARG A 22 -10.43 -17.17 22.81
CA ARG A 22 -9.46 -18.02 22.11
C ARG A 22 -9.86 -19.50 22.24
N PRO A 23 -9.93 -20.27 21.14
CA PRO A 23 -10.18 -21.71 21.22
C PRO A 23 -9.07 -22.45 21.98
N ALA A 24 -9.43 -23.52 22.70
CA ALA A 24 -8.49 -24.28 23.54
C ALA A 24 -7.21 -24.73 22.80
N TYR A 25 -7.30 -25.10 21.53
CA TYR A 25 -6.15 -25.53 20.72
C TYR A 25 -5.15 -24.40 20.38
N ARG A 26 -5.58 -23.13 20.48
CA ARG A 26 -4.75 -21.93 20.23
C ARG A 26 -4.29 -21.25 21.51
N GLU A 27 -4.77 -21.70 22.67
CA GLU A 27 -4.45 -21.12 23.97
C GLU A 27 -2.99 -21.39 24.34
N GLY A 28 -2.23 -20.32 24.53
CA GLY A 28 -0.84 -20.41 24.97
C GLY A 28 -0.77 -20.54 26.49
N ARG A 29 0.42 -20.86 27.03
CA ARG A 29 0.65 -20.93 28.49
C ARG A 29 0.38 -19.63 29.25
N LYS A 30 0.34 -18.49 28.55
CA LYS A 30 0.11 -17.17 29.14
C LYS A 30 -1.03 -16.46 28.41
N PRO A 31 -1.98 -15.83 29.13
CA PRO A 31 -3.01 -15.01 28.53
C PRO A 31 -2.37 -13.82 27.80
N THR A 32 -2.66 -13.67 26.52
CA THR A 32 -2.09 -12.63 25.66
C THR A 32 -3.18 -11.98 24.80
N ALA A 33 -2.99 -10.69 24.51
CA ALA A 33 -3.79 -10.00 23.51
C ALA A 33 -3.57 -10.60 22.12
N VAL A 34 -4.57 -10.51 21.24
CA VAL A 34 -4.38 -10.87 19.83
C VAL A 34 -3.60 -9.74 19.16
N LYS A 35 -2.55 -10.11 18.41
CA LYS A 35 -1.84 -9.19 17.53
C LYS A 35 -1.84 -9.77 16.12
N VAL A 36 -2.40 -9.02 15.18
CA VAL A 36 -2.40 -9.36 13.76
C VAL A 36 -1.29 -8.55 13.11
N TYR A 37 -0.32 -9.25 12.53
CA TYR A 37 0.68 -8.64 11.68
C TYR A 37 0.30 -8.92 10.23
N THR A 38 -0.10 -7.89 9.51
CA THR A 38 -0.27 -8.00 8.06
C THR A 38 1.04 -7.56 7.42
N ILE A 39 1.78 -8.50 6.83
CA ILE A 39 2.92 -8.19 5.96
C ILE A 39 2.35 -8.07 4.55
N HIS A 40 2.03 -6.85 4.13
CA HIS A 40 1.85 -6.56 2.71
C HIS A 40 3.10 -5.85 2.20
N HIS A 41 3.63 -6.31 1.07
CA HIS A 41 4.58 -5.55 0.28
C HIS A 41 3.83 -4.44 -0.45
N GLU A 42 3.35 -3.44 0.30
CA GLU A 42 2.70 -2.28 -0.28
C GLU A 42 3.75 -1.40 -0.94
N SER A 43 3.42 -0.88 -2.11
CA SER A 43 4.29 0.02 -2.85
C SER A 43 3.47 1.19 -3.36
N SER A 44 4.10 2.34 -3.52
CA SER A 44 3.49 3.50 -4.18
C SER A 44 3.54 3.42 -5.71
N TYR A 45 4.04 2.31 -6.26
CA TYR A 45 4.23 2.09 -7.69
C TYR A 45 3.15 1.15 -8.22
N LEU A 46 2.51 1.53 -9.32
CA LEU A 46 1.57 0.70 -10.06
C LEU A 46 2.10 0.45 -11.46
N LEU A 47 1.97 -0.81 -11.90
CA LEU A 47 2.20 -1.23 -13.27
C LEU A 47 0.84 -1.36 -13.97
N VAL A 48 0.64 -0.61 -15.05
CA VAL A 48 -0.59 -0.66 -15.84
C VAL A 48 -0.25 -1.24 -17.22
N GLN A 49 -0.90 -2.35 -17.57
CA GLN A 49 -0.73 -3.05 -18.84
C GLN A 49 -1.99 -2.92 -19.69
N GLY A 50 -1.85 -3.06 -21.01
CA GLY A 50 -3.00 -3.03 -21.93
C GLY A 50 -3.50 -1.62 -22.23
N VAL A 51 -2.66 -0.60 -22.04
CA VAL A 51 -3.01 0.77 -22.40
C VAL A 51 -3.00 0.88 -23.92
N PRO A 52 -4.08 1.32 -24.58
CA PRO A 52 -4.10 1.45 -26.03
C PRO A 52 -3.06 2.47 -26.52
N ALA A 53 -2.26 2.08 -27.53
CA ALA A 53 -1.20 2.93 -28.12
C ALA A 53 -1.72 4.17 -28.89
N VAL A 54 -3.02 4.42 -28.88
CA VAL A 54 -3.68 5.57 -29.56
C VAL A 54 -3.53 6.89 -28.79
N GLY A 55 -2.56 6.99 -27.87
CA GLY A 55 -2.31 8.20 -27.08
C GLY A 55 -3.14 8.33 -25.80
N ALA A 56 -3.60 7.21 -25.23
CA ALA A 56 -4.40 7.20 -24.00
C ALA A 56 -3.63 7.63 -22.72
N GLY A 57 -2.31 7.87 -22.80
CA GLY A 57 -1.48 8.23 -21.66
C GLY A 57 -1.91 9.51 -20.92
N GLN A 58 -2.46 10.51 -21.60
CA GLN A 58 -2.96 11.73 -20.93
C GLN A 58 -4.25 11.48 -20.15
N GLU A 59 -5.15 10.66 -20.69
CA GLU A 59 -6.39 10.26 -20.02
C GLU A 59 -6.08 9.41 -18.79
N LEU A 60 -5.09 8.54 -18.92
CA LEU A 60 -4.56 7.72 -17.83
C LEU A 60 -4.11 8.59 -16.65
N SER A 61 -3.26 9.59 -16.92
CA SER A 61 -2.80 10.57 -15.92
C SER A 61 -3.95 11.28 -15.21
N ARG A 62 -4.96 11.74 -15.96
CA ARG A 62 -6.15 12.41 -15.38
C ARG A 62 -6.96 11.45 -14.50
N LEU A 63 -7.16 10.22 -14.96
CA LEU A 63 -7.93 9.20 -14.24
C LEU A 63 -7.23 8.84 -12.93
N PHE A 64 -5.93 8.60 -12.95
CA PHE A 64 -5.15 8.32 -11.73
C PHE A 64 -5.03 9.53 -10.81
N GLY A 65 -5.04 10.75 -11.36
CA GLY A 65 -5.13 11.99 -10.58
C GLY A 65 -6.39 12.11 -9.73
N SER A 66 -7.47 11.39 -10.05
CA SER A 66 -8.69 11.38 -9.23
C SER A 66 -8.53 10.57 -7.93
N PHE A 67 -7.63 9.60 -7.89
CA PHE A 67 -7.36 8.74 -6.72
C PHE A 67 -6.31 9.35 -5.78
N GLY A 68 -5.48 10.26 -6.28
CA GLY A 68 -4.50 10.96 -5.48
C GLY A 68 -3.44 11.68 -6.31
N SER A 69 -2.49 12.30 -5.62
CA SER A 69 -1.38 13.00 -6.27
C SER A 69 -0.42 12.00 -6.92
N VAL A 70 -0.41 12.00 -8.26
CA VAL A 70 0.55 11.26 -9.08
C VAL A 70 1.85 12.08 -9.13
N VAL A 71 2.96 11.45 -8.75
CA VAL A 71 4.32 12.04 -8.78
C VAL A 71 4.94 11.83 -10.15
N GLU A 72 4.76 10.65 -10.72
CA GLU A 72 5.39 10.24 -11.98
C GLU A 72 4.47 9.31 -12.74
N CYS A 73 4.35 9.52 -14.04
CA CYS A 73 3.67 8.63 -14.98
C CYS A 73 4.57 8.52 -16.20
N ARG A 74 5.20 7.36 -16.38
CA ARG A 74 6.12 7.11 -17.51
C ARG A 74 5.73 5.85 -18.28
N PRO A 75 5.83 5.83 -19.61
CA PRO A 75 5.76 4.60 -20.36
C PRO A 75 6.98 3.71 -20.06
N LEU A 76 6.79 2.40 -20.20
CA LEU A 76 7.80 1.37 -20.04
C LEU A 76 8.04 0.70 -21.40
N ASP A 77 9.03 1.17 -22.14
CA ASP A 77 9.38 0.63 -23.46
C ASP A 77 9.98 -0.77 -23.38
N ASP A 78 10.70 -1.07 -22.28
CA ASP A 78 11.39 -2.35 -22.07
C ASP A 78 10.48 -3.47 -21.54
N TYR A 79 9.19 -3.20 -21.34
CA TYR A 79 8.25 -4.17 -20.77
C TYR A 79 7.54 -4.95 -21.88
N PRO A 80 7.36 -6.28 -21.77
CA PRO A 80 6.68 -7.05 -22.80
C PRO A 80 5.22 -6.60 -22.97
N THR A 81 4.89 -6.03 -24.13
CA THR A 81 3.53 -5.62 -24.51
C THR A 81 3.17 -6.11 -25.90
N ASP A 82 1.87 -6.13 -26.20
CA ASP A 82 1.35 -6.43 -27.53
C ASP A 82 1.49 -5.22 -28.48
N THR A 83 1.42 -5.46 -29.78
CA THR A 83 1.65 -4.49 -30.88
C THR A 83 0.78 -3.23 -30.79
N PHE A 84 -0.37 -3.31 -30.11
CA PHE A 84 -1.33 -2.20 -29.96
C PHE A 84 -1.48 -1.74 -28.50
N SER A 85 -0.60 -2.20 -27.63
CA SER A 85 -0.64 -1.91 -26.20
C SER A 85 0.68 -1.41 -25.65
N GLU A 86 0.59 -0.56 -24.66
CA GLU A 86 1.70 0.03 -23.93
C GLU A 86 1.58 -0.31 -22.45
N ALA A 87 2.73 -0.31 -21.77
CA ALA A 87 2.82 -0.45 -20.33
C ALA A 87 3.24 0.89 -19.71
N TYR A 88 2.63 1.24 -18.58
CA TYR A 88 2.92 2.46 -17.85
C TYR A 88 3.30 2.15 -16.41
N LEU A 89 4.31 2.87 -15.91
CA LEU A 89 4.64 2.93 -14.50
C LEU A 89 4.09 4.22 -13.91
N ILE A 90 3.29 4.07 -12.86
CA ILE A 90 2.70 5.19 -12.15
C ILE A 90 3.22 5.19 -10.72
N LYS A 91 3.64 6.36 -10.24
CA LYS A 91 4.08 6.56 -8.86
C LYS A 91 3.16 7.53 -8.17
N PHE A 92 2.55 7.10 -7.07
CA PHE A 92 1.78 7.97 -6.18
C PHE A 92 2.64 8.58 -5.08
N GLN A 93 2.20 9.73 -4.56
CA GLN A 93 2.83 10.34 -3.39
C GLN A 93 2.56 9.55 -2.11
N LYS A 94 1.37 8.96 -1.99
CA LYS A 94 0.94 8.20 -0.81
C LYS A 94 0.65 6.76 -1.20
N ILE A 95 1.06 5.82 -0.35
CA ILE A 95 0.78 4.38 -0.52
C ILE A 95 -0.72 4.10 -0.54
N GLN A 96 -1.50 4.85 0.27
CA GLN A 96 -2.96 4.72 0.31
C GLN A 96 -3.65 5.00 -1.04
N SER A 97 -3.06 5.86 -1.88
CA SER A 97 -3.60 6.15 -3.22
C SER A 97 -3.24 5.08 -4.25
N ALA A 98 -2.24 4.24 -3.96
CA ALA A 98 -1.83 3.12 -4.81
C ALA A 98 -2.47 1.78 -4.37
N ARG A 99 -3.41 1.81 -3.42
CA ARG A 99 -4.06 0.63 -2.84
C ARG A 99 -5.44 0.40 -3.43
#